data_AF-A0A132BSY2-F1
#
_entry.id   AF-A0A132BSY2-F1
#
_cell.length_a   1.000
_cell.length_b   1.000
_cell.length_c   1.000
_cell.angle_alpha   90.00
_cell.angle_beta   90.00
_cell.angle_gamma   90.00
#
_symmetry.space_group_name_H-M   'P 1'
#
loop_
_entity.id
_entity.type
_entity.pdbx_description
1 polymer ?
#
loop_
_entity_poly.entity_id
_entity_poly.type
_entity_poly.pdbx_seq_one_letter_code
_entity_poly.pdbx_strand_id
1 'polypeptide(L)'
;MFLTIFGTLLAAGLLISIDDDDDVSNRPGPDDDGEPDDGPDQDIQLTGSIFDDVLSGAGGNDLLLGGDGNDTLYGLEGDDTLQGEAGDDDLRAGKGDDSVRGGVGNDTMRGSDGNDTLNGRADDDLIYGGNDDDTILGELGNDMLRGEDGDDVVLGGDGEDTMRGGPGEDTLAGGTGNDHLNGRDGNDWLLGETGDDSLLGETGSDILNGGAGDDTLSGGTRIDVMLGGNGDDQMSGGAGNDYLEGGNGDDLLRGNSGDDALHGAAGADTIYGGSGDDLLNGATFLPDTAMDTFEARDAFNDGFDPREAIVSRDAFYGFAEDDEDELFGGEGNDTLVGDAGDILSGGAGDDVFLVGDWIDAGSVIINDFDPASEKIVFQHGLDLDATFTAETTFDSDGDADVELYMNGDLLALVRGNDDPEAVLAAVELQARSAPAA
;
A
#
# COMPACT_ATOMS: atom_id res chain seq x y z
N MET A 1 33.32 -45.51 65.01
CA MET A 1 34.20 -44.32 64.96
C MET A 1 33.42 -43.25 64.23
N PHE A 2 32.66 -42.39 64.92
CA PHE A 2 33.08 -41.05 65.35
C PHE A 2 33.66 -40.19 64.22
N LEU A 3 32.88 -39.25 63.70
CA LEU A 3 33.21 -37.82 63.77
C LEU A 3 31.94 -36.95 63.60
N THR A 4 31.99 -35.76 64.18
CA THR A 4 30.89 -35.01 64.79
C THR A 4 31.07 -33.51 64.41
N ILE A 5 30.02 -32.89 63.82
CA ILE A 5 29.47 -31.51 63.96
C ILE A 5 30.19 -30.24 63.39
N PHE A 6 29.30 -29.35 62.87
CA PHE A 6 29.28 -27.86 62.65
C PHE A 6 29.56 -27.40 61.21
N GLY A 7 28.75 -26.60 60.50
CA GLY A 7 27.51 -25.85 60.77
C GLY A 7 27.60 -24.41 60.24
N THR A 8 26.74 -24.00 59.28
CA THR A 8 26.29 -22.63 58.87
C THR A 8 25.34 -22.85 57.67
N LEU A 9 23.99 -22.72 57.70
CA LEU A 9 23.05 -21.62 57.98
C LEU A 9 23.08 -20.43 56.98
N LEU A 10 21.89 -20.12 56.44
CA LEU A 10 21.44 -19.09 55.47
C LEU A 10 21.66 -19.45 53.99
N ALA A 11 20.67 -19.41 53.08
CA ALA A 11 19.38 -18.72 53.08
C ALA A 11 18.26 -19.63 52.56
N ALA A 12 17.09 -19.52 53.19
CA ALA A 12 15.84 -20.09 52.71
C ALA A 12 15.30 -19.18 51.60
N GLY A 13 15.30 -19.68 50.36
CA GLY A 13 14.33 -19.28 49.35
C GLY A 13 13.10 -20.16 49.55
N LEU A 14 11.98 -19.54 49.88
CA LEU A 14 10.69 -20.19 50.10
C LEU A 14 10.22 -20.75 48.75
N LEU A 15 10.45 -22.05 48.52
CA LEU A 15 9.75 -22.81 47.48
C LEU A 15 8.31 -23.02 47.97
N ILE A 16 7.39 -22.19 47.49
CA ILE A 16 5.98 -22.53 47.48
C ILE A 16 5.78 -23.34 46.20
N SER A 17 5.79 -24.66 46.35
CA SER A 17 5.21 -25.59 45.37
C SER A 17 3.79 -25.82 45.87
N ILE A 18 2.80 -25.44 45.06
CA ILE A 18 1.41 -25.86 45.24
C ILE A 18 1.14 -26.79 44.06
N ASP A 19 0.98 -28.06 44.38
CA ASP A 19 0.42 -29.10 43.53
C ASP A 19 -0.86 -29.58 44.27
N ASP A 20 -1.82 -30.05 43.48
CA ASP A 20 -3.22 -30.43 43.78
C ASP A 20 -4.27 -29.29 43.86
N ASP A 21 -5.01 -29.14 42.75
CA ASP A 21 -6.49 -29.21 42.70
C ASP A 21 -7.31 -28.19 43.54
N ASP A 22 -6.70 -27.11 44.02
CA ASP A 22 -7.39 -26.02 44.70
C ASP A 22 -7.50 -24.81 43.77
N ASP A 23 -8.74 -24.53 43.37
CA ASP A 23 -9.25 -23.24 42.89
C ASP A 23 -8.67 -22.10 43.76
N VAL A 24 -7.57 -21.49 43.31
CA VAL A 24 -6.93 -20.34 43.97
C VAL A 24 -7.71 -19.10 43.60
N SER A 25 -8.94 -19.00 44.10
CA SER A 25 -9.54 -17.70 44.34
C SER A 25 -8.74 -17.01 45.44
N ASN A 26 -7.74 -16.24 45.04
CA ASN A 26 -6.98 -15.36 45.92
C ASN A 26 -7.88 -14.20 46.36
N ARG A 27 -8.89 -14.47 47.20
CA ARG A 27 -9.71 -13.42 47.81
C ARG A 27 -8.93 -12.80 48.97
N PRO A 28 -8.68 -11.48 48.96
CA PRO A 28 -8.10 -10.79 50.10
C PRO A 28 -9.00 -10.94 51.34
N GLY A 29 -8.38 -10.96 52.52
CA GLY A 29 -9.12 -10.89 53.78
C GLY A 29 -9.82 -9.53 53.95
N PRO A 30 -10.80 -9.44 54.88
CA PRO A 30 -11.61 -8.23 55.09
C PRO A 30 -10.74 -7.03 55.52
N ASP A 31 -11.18 -5.84 55.13
CA ASP A 31 -10.63 -4.55 55.52
C ASP A 31 -10.83 -4.23 57.02
N ASP A 32 -10.15 -3.18 57.50
CA ASP A 32 -9.99 -2.80 58.92
C ASP A 32 -11.31 -2.37 59.62
N ASP A 33 -12.45 -2.42 58.92
CA ASP A 33 -13.78 -2.16 59.49
C ASP A 33 -14.73 -3.38 59.50
N GLY A 34 -14.31 -4.50 58.91
CA GLY A 34 -15.02 -5.78 59.01
C GLY A 34 -16.32 -5.86 58.20
N GLU A 35 -16.47 -5.03 57.17
CA GLU A 35 -17.43 -5.25 56.08
C GLU A 35 -16.81 -6.23 55.06
N PRO A 36 -17.61 -6.93 54.22
CA PRO A 36 -17.09 -7.55 53.01
C PRO A 36 -16.66 -6.44 52.03
N ASP A 37 -15.48 -6.60 51.44
CA ASP A 37 -14.98 -5.75 50.35
C ASP A 37 -15.93 -5.87 49.14
N ASP A 38 -16.83 -4.90 49.00
CA ASP A 38 -17.90 -4.84 48.00
C ASP A 38 -17.55 -3.83 46.86
N GLY A 39 -16.30 -3.80 46.42
CA GLY A 39 -15.89 -3.05 45.22
C GLY A 39 -15.55 -3.98 44.06
N PRO A 40 -16.20 -3.87 42.89
CA PRO A 40 -15.72 -4.49 41.65
C PRO A 40 -14.46 -3.82 41.09
N ASP A 41 -13.94 -2.74 41.68
CA ASP A 41 -12.86 -1.91 41.13
C ASP A 41 -11.53 -2.07 41.92
N GLN A 42 -10.95 -3.27 42.00
CA GLN A 42 -9.70 -3.50 42.75
C GLN A 42 -8.60 -3.96 41.79
N ASP A 43 -7.51 -3.18 41.71
CA ASP A 43 -6.30 -3.57 40.99
C ASP A 43 -5.67 -4.84 41.62
N ILE A 44 -5.55 -5.90 40.82
CA ILE A 44 -5.02 -7.21 41.17
C ILE A 44 -3.67 -7.42 40.47
N GLN A 45 -2.77 -8.16 41.13
CA GLN A 45 -1.57 -8.68 40.48
C GLN A 45 -1.53 -10.20 40.61
N LEU A 46 -1.53 -10.89 39.48
CA LEU A 46 -1.40 -12.35 39.38
C LEU A 46 -0.13 -12.71 38.62
N THR A 47 0.49 -13.82 39.03
CA THR A 47 1.63 -14.40 38.34
C THR A 47 1.43 -15.90 38.31
N GLY A 48 1.44 -16.48 37.12
CA GLY A 48 1.40 -17.91 36.89
C GLY A 48 2.75 -18.56 37.19
N SER A 49 2.88 -19.78 36.71
CA SER A 49 3.89 -20.74 37.08
C SER A 49 4.78 -21.07 35.87
N ILE A 50 5.12 -22.34 35.70
CA ILE A 50 5.87 -22.84 34.54
C ILE A 50 5.05 -23.86 33.74
N PHE A 51 3.75 -23.86 34.01
CA PHE A 51 2.76 -24.80 33.50
C PHE A 51 1.57 -23.97 33.02
N ASP A 52 0.77 -24.57 32.16
CA ASP A 52 -0.49 -24.01 31.68
C ASP A 52 -1.39 -23.53 32.84
N ASP A 53 -1.53 -22.22 32.97
CA ASP A 53 -2.27 -21.53 34.02
C ASP A 53 -3.52 -20.83 33.47
N VAL A 54 -4.50 -20.59 34.35
CA VAL A 54 -5.67 -19.77 34.04
C VAL A 54 -5.74 -18.64 35.05
N LEU A 55 -5.47 -17.42 34.57
CA LEU A 55 -5.44 -16.20 35.38
C LEU A 55 -6.64 -15.33 35.02
N SER A 56 -7.32 -14.78 36.02
CA SER A 56 -8.45 -13.89 35.82
C SER A 56 -8.33 -12.72 36.78
N GLY A 57 -8.34 -11.52 36.22
CA GLY A 57 -8.53 -10.26 36.92
C GLY A 57 -9.94 -10.12 37.48
N ALA A 58 -10.29 -8.88 37.83
CA ALA A 58 -11.59 -8.45 38.29
C ALA A 58 -11.99 -7.18 37.52
N GLY A 59 -12.66 -6.23 38.16
CA GLY A 59 -12.63 -4.87 37.63
C GLY A 59 -11.49 -4.09 38.28
N GLY A 60 -11.07 -2.99 37.66
CA GLY A 60 -9.89 -2.23 38.08
C GLY A 60 -8.75 -2.42 37.09
N ASN A 61 -7.56 -1.91 37.40
CA ASN A 61 -6.43 -1.97 36.47
C ASN A 61 -5.46 -3.06 36.92
N ASP A 62 -5.59 -4.25 36.34
CA ASP A 62 -4.92 -5.46 36.78
C ASP A 62 -3.58 -5.72 36.06
N LEU A 63 -2.71 -6.51 36.70
CA LEU A 63 -1.46 -7.01 36.11
C LEU A 63 -1.45 -8.54 36.16
N LEU A 64 -1.54 -9.18 35.00
CA LEU A 64 -1.50 -10.64 34.85
C LEU A 64 -0.23 -11.04 34.10
N LEU A 65 0.57 -11.93 34.70
CA LEU A 65 1.77 -12.51 34.10
C LEU A 65 1.60 -14.03 34.01
N GLY A 66 1.60 -14.61 32.81
CA GLY A 66 1.45 -16.05 32.57
C GLY A 66 2.65 -16.84 33.07
N GLY A 67 3.80 -16.63 32.44
CA GLY A 67 5.04 -17.32 32.79
C GLY A 67 5.45 -18.28 31.68
N ASP A 68 6.05 -19.42 32.04
CA ASP A 68 6.23 -20.47 31.03
C ASP A 68 4.94 -21.33 30.98
N GLY A 69 4.59 -21.88 29.82
CA GLY A 69 3.41 -22.74 29.65
C GLY A 69 2.38 -22.12 28.72
N ASN A 70 1.35 -22.86 28.35
CA ASN A 70 0.29 -22.34 27.49
C ASN A 70 -0.84 -21.81 28.39
N ASP A 71 -0.84 -20.51 28.63
CA ASP A 71 -1.66 -19.86 29.63
C ASP A 71 -2.94 -19.28 29.04
N THR A 72 -3.90 -18.99 29.91
CA THR A 72 -5.11 -18.25 29.56
C THR A 72 -5.32 -17.10 30.55
N LEU A 73 -5.28 -15.87 30.06
CA LEU A 73 -5.37 -14.65 30.85
C LEU A 73 -6.66 -13.87 30.51
N TYR A 74 -7.39 -13.42 31.53
CA TYR A 74 -8.58 -12.58 31.39
C TYR A 74 -8.42 -11.29 32.22
N GLY A 75 -8.41 -10.11 31.59
CA GLY A 75 -8.38 -8.81 32.29
C GLY A 75 -9.73 -8.45 32.88
N LEU A 76 -10.76 -8.41 32.03
CA LEU A 76 -12.18 -8.12 32.27
C LEU A 76 -12.58 -6.64 32.16
N GLU A 77 -12.58 -5.85 33.24
CA GLU A 77 -12.99 -4.42 33.18
C GLU A 77 -11.90 -3.53 33.78
N GLY A 78 -11.58 -2.42 33.13
CA GLY A 78 -10.53 -1.49 33.56
C GLY A 78 -9.28 -1.64 32.70
N ASP A 79 -8.29 -0.78 32.92
CA ASP A 79 -7.13 -0.71 32.03
C ASP A 79 -6.05 -1.69 32.51
N ASP A 80 -6.04 -2.88 31.92
CA ASP A 80 -5.29 -4.05 32.34
C ASP A 80 -3.93 -4.18 31.63
N THR A 81 -3.03 -4.93 32.24
CA THR A 81 -1.76 -5.34 31.63
C THR A 81 -1.63 -6.86 31.68
N LEU A 82 -1.64 -7.50 30.51
CA LEU A 82 -1.53 -8.94 30.35
C LEU A 82 -0.21 -9.29 29.64
N GLN A 83 0.54 -10.25 30.16
CA GLN A 83 1.76 -10.78 29.53
C GLN A 83 1.74 -12.31 29.57
N GLY A 84 1.81 -12.95 28.41
CA GLY A 84 1.87 -14.41 28.28
C GLY A 84 3.23 -14.96 28.71
N GLU A 85 4.29 -14.32 28.22
CA GLU A 85 5.71 -14.70 28.37
C GLU A 85 6.16 -15.83 27.43
N ALA A 86 6.06 -17.10 27.79
CA ALA A 86 6.57 -18.18 26.92
C ALA A 86 5.61 -19.37 26.84
N GLY A 87 5.15 -19.67 25.64
CA GLY A 87 4.17 -20.70 25.36
C GLY A 87 3.17 -20.19 24.31
N ASP A 88 2.19 -21.01 23.97
CA ASP A 88 1.09 -20.56 23.10
C ASP A 88 -0.08 -20.12 23.99
N ASP A 89 -0.25 -18.82 24.18
CA ASP A 89 -1.14 -18.24 25.18
C ASP A 89 -2.47 -17.72 24.59
N ASP A 90 -3.55 -17.67 25.39
CA ASP A 90 -4.84 -17.04 25.06
C ASP A 90 -5.08 -15.85 26.00
N LEU A 91 -4.87 -14.64 25.51
CA LEU A 91 -4.97 -13.39 26.28
C LEU A 91 -6.21 -12.60 25.85
N ARG A 92 -7.06 -12.25 26.83
CA ARG A 92 -8.28 -11.48 26.59
C ARG A 92 -8.35 -10.31 27.55
N ALA A 93 -8.19 -9.12 27.00
CA ALA A 93 -8.03 -7.90 27.75
C ALA A 93 -9.38 -7.49 28.38
N GLY A 94 -10.40 -7.22 27.57
CA GLY A 94 -11.76 -7.02 28.05
C GLY A 94 -12.25 -5.63 27.71
N LYS A 95 -12.67 -4.86 28.70
CA LYS A 95 -13.02 -3.46 28.50
C LYS A 95 -12.00 -2.58 29.19
N GLY A 96 -11.62 -1.49 28.57
CA GLY A 96 -10.62 -0.58 29.10
C GLY A 96 -9.55 -0.31 28.06
N ASP A 97 -8.62 0.59 28.35
CA ASP A 97 -7.49 0.81 27.45
C ASP A 97 -6.34 -0.13 27.88
N ASP A 98 -6.29 -1.33 27.32
CA ASP A 98 -5.45 -2.43 27.81
C ASP A 98 -4.06 -2.50 27.15
N SER A 99 -3.11 -3.13 27.84
CA SER A 99 -1.79 -3.47 27.29
C SER A 99 -1.54 -4.97 27.33
N VAL A 100 -1.49 -5.59 26.14
CA VAL A 100 -1.37 -7.04 25.99
C VAL A 100 -0.07 -7.39 25.27
N ARG A 101 0.66 -8.38 25.79
CA ARG A 101 1.84 -8.93 25.14
C ARG A 101 1.81 -10.45 25.15
N GLY A 102 1.96 -11.07 23.99
CA GLY A 102 2.08 -12.52 23.82
C GLY A 102 3.40 -13.02 24.41
N GLY A 103 4.48 -12.91 23.66
CA GLY A 103 5.82 -13.21 24.16
C GLY A 103 6.63 -14.10 23.22
N VAL A 104 6.74 -15.39 23.53
CA VAL A 104 7.40 -16.37 22.67
C VAL A 104 6.46 -17.54 22.52
N GLY A 105 6.13 -17.90 21.29
CA GLY A 105 5.13 -18.91 20.98
C GLY A 105 3.98 -18.29 20.20
N ASN A 106 3.06 -19.14 19.76
CA ASN A 106 2.01 -18.71 18.86
C ASN A 106 0.79 -18.27 19.66
N ASP A 107 0.67 -16.97 19.92
CA ASP A 107 -0.30 -16.43 20.85
C ASP A 107 -1.62 -16.04 20.17
N THR A 108 -2.71 -16.06 20.94
CA THR A 108 -4.00 -15.51 20.55
C THR A 108 -4.38 -14.37 21.49
N MET A 109 -4.56 -13.18 20.95
CA MET A 109 -4.85 -11.97 21.73
C MET A 109 -6.13 -11.28 21.28
N ARG A 110 -6.87 -10.72 22.24
CA ARG A 110 -8.11 -9.94 22.01
C ARG A 110 -8.14 -8.71 22.92
N GLY A 111 -8.25 -7.53 22.34
CA GLY A 111 -8.46 -6.27 23.08
C GLY A 111 -9.90 -6.17 23.59
N SER A 112 -10.84 -6.09 22.64
CA SER A 112 -12.30 -6.04 22.78
C SER A 112 -12.92 -4.64 22.83
N ASP A 113 -13.08 -3.97 23.97
CA ASP A 113 -13.65 -2.62 24.02
C ASP A 113 -12.63 -1.64 24.61
N GLY A 114 -12.28 -0.57 23.90
CA GLY A 114 -11.35 0.46 24.37
C GLY A 114 -10.14 0.58 23.47
N ASN A 115 -9.26 1.54 23.74
CA ASN A 115 -8.11 1.79 22.88
C ASN A 115 -6.92 0.94 23.34
N ASP A 116 -6.79 -0.25 22.79
CA ASP A 116 -5.86 -1.27 23.27
C ASP A 116 -4.49 -1.19 22.58
N THR A 117 -3.45 -1.66 23.27
CA THR A 117 -2.13 -1.89 22.70
C THR A 117 -1.76 -3.36 22.79
N LEU A 118 -1.72 -4.05 21.65
CA LEU A 118 -1.46 -5.48 21.53
C LEU A 118 -0.13 -5.74 20.81
N ASN A 119 0.72 -6.60 21.36
CA ASN A 119 2.04 -6.87 20.79
C ASN A 119 2.38 -8.37 20.83
N GLY A 120 2.43 -9.00 19.65
CA GLY A 120 2.66 -10.43 19.45
C GLY A 120 4.01 -10.88 19.97
N ARG A 121 5.06 -10.21 19.44
CA ARG A 121 6.49 -10.38 19.70
C ARG A 121 7.16 -11.34 18.74
N ALA A 122 7.03 -12.64 18.96
CA ALA A 122 7.84 -13.62 18.30
C ALA A 122 7.02 -14.87 18.04
N ASP A 123 7.25 -15.44 16.85
CA ASP A 123 6.50 -16.57 16.30
C ASP A 123 5.11 -16.13 15.76
N ASP A 124 4.32 -17.05 15.22
CA ASP A 124 3.15 -16.68 14.42
C ASP A 124 1.91 -16.43 15.31
N ASP A 125 1.48 -15.17 15.41
CA ASP A 125 0.45 -14.70 16.32
C ASP A 125 -0.91 -14.43 15.65
N LEU A 126 -1.97 -14.46 16.45
CA LEU A 126 -3.33 -14.11 16.05
C LEU A 126 -3.88 -12.99 16.95
N ILE A 127 -4.00 -11.79 16.40
CA ILE A 127 -4.37 -10.59 17.17
C ILE A 127 -5.69 -9.99 16.64
N TYR A 128 -6.60 -9.69 17.56
CA TYR A 128 -7.82 -8.93 17.32
C TYR A 128 -7.81 -7.69 18.21
N GLY A 129 -7.91 -6.49 17.62
CA GLY A 129 -8.09 -5.22 18.32
C GLY A 129 -9.44 -5.20 19.01
N GLY A 130 -10.50 -4.97 18.26
CA GLY A 130 -11.87 -5.04 18.78
C GLY A 130 -12.70 -3.84 18.34
N ASN A 131 -13.21 -3.09 19.31
CA ASN A 131 -13.91 -1.84 19.08
C ASN A 131 -13.03 -0.70 19.59
N ASP A 132 -13.17 0.46 18.97
CA ASP A 132 -12.40 1.69 19.26
C ASP A 132 -10.98 1.62 18.68
N ASP A 133 -10.16 2.66 18.90
CA ASP A 133 -8.93 2.85 18.11
C ASP A 133 -7.75 2.09 18.73
N ASP A 134 -7.32 1.00 18.09
CA ASP A 134 -6.32 0.08 18.59
C ASP A 134 -4.92 0.26 17.98
N THR A 135 -3.91 -0.22 18.71
CA THR A 135 -2.54 -0.35 18.20
C THR A 135 -2.08 -1.80 18.29
N ILE A 136 -1.82 -2.41 17.14
CA ILE A 136 -1.42 -3.81 16.99
C ILE A 136 -0.02 -3.89 16.41
N LEU A 137 0.85 -4.70 17.03
CA LEU A 137 2.19 -5.01 16.54
C LEU A 137 2.40 -6.53 16.48
N GLY A 138 2.65 -7.11 15.31
CA GLY A 138 3.03 -8.52 15.16
C GLY A 138 4.48 -8.78 15.60
N GLU A 139 5.40 -8.01 15.01
CA GLU A 139 6.86 -8.03 15.18
C GLU A 139 7.61 -9.14 14.44
N LEU A 140 7.75 -10.36 14.96
CA LEU A 140 8.49 -11.42 14.25
C LEU A 140 7.58 -12.62 14.07
N GLY A 141 7.41 -13.12 12.85
CA GLY A 141 6.56 -14.28 12.60
C GLY A 141 5.57 -13.97 11.48
N ASN A 142 4.84 -14.98 11.04
CA ASN A 142 3.80 -14.80 10.03
C ASN A 142 2.46 -14.57 10.72
N ASP A 143 2.12 -13.32 10.97
CA ASP A 143 1.04 -12.93 11.87
C ASP A 143 -0.30 -12.75 11.16
N MET A 144 -1.39 -12.95 11.92
CA MET A 144 -2.74 -12.59 11.49
C MET A 144 -3.29 -11.49 12.39
N LEU A 145 -3.34 -10.28 11.85
CA LEU A 145 -3.67 -9.06 12.59
C LEU A 145 -4.99 -8.47 12.09
N ARG A 146 -5.86 -8.08 13.03
CA ARG A 146 -7.16 -7.48 12.71
C ARG A 146 -7.45 -6.33 13.64
N GLY A 147 -7.57 -5.12 13.10
CA GLY A 147 -8.02 -3.94 13.83
C GLY A 147 -9.45 -4.10 14.35
N GLU A 148 -10.35 -4.47 13.44
CA GLU A 148 -11.80 -4.57 13.65
C GLU A 148 -12.51 -3.20 13.52
N ASP A 149 -13.27 -2.70 14.50
CA ASP A 149 -14.01 -1.44 14.37
C ASP A 149 -13.23 -0.30 15.04
N GLY A 150 -12.79 0.74 14.32
CA GLY A 150 -12.00 1.83 14.89
C GLY A 150 -11.04 2.43 13.88
N ASP A 151 -10.39 3.54 14.23
CA ASP A 151 -9.27 4.07 13.42
C ASP A 151 -7.96 3.41 13.92
N ASP A 152 -7.61 2.26 13.35
CA ASP A 152 -6.57 1.38 13.90
C ASP A 152 -5.17 1.61 13.33
N VAL A 153 -4.14 1.28 14.12
CA VAL A 153 -2.75 1.17 13.67
C VAL A 153 -2.30 -0.28 13.77
N VAL A 154 -2.03 -0.91 12.62
CA VAL A 154 -1.65 -2.32 12.53
C VAL A 154 -0.29 -2.45 11.84
N LEU A 155 0.70 -2.99 12.56
CA LEU A 155 2.07 -3.17 12.08
C LEU A 155 2.41 -4.66 12.08
N GLY A 156 2.72 -5.22 10.90
CA GLY A 156 3.12 -6.61 10.68
C GLY A 156 4.48 -6.89 11.30
N GLY A 157 5.55 -6.44 10.66
CA GLY A 157 6.93 -6.61 11.13
C GLY A 157 7.75 -7.48 10.18
N ASP A 158 8.54 -8.41 10.72
CA ASP A 158 9.27 -9.37 9.91
C ASP A 158 8.42 -10.64 9.74
N GLY A 159 8.02 -10.99 8.51
CA GLY A 159 7.26 -12.21 8.23
C GLY A 159 6.39 -12.10 6.98
N GLU A 160 5.63 -13.15 6.68
CA GLU A 160 4.52 -13.05 5.71
C GLU A 160 3.21 -12.81 6.49
N ASP A 161 2.83 -11.55 6.64
CA ASP A 161 1.73 -11.13 7.49
C ASP A 161 0.40 -11.00 6.73
N THR A 162 -0.70 -11.24 7.44
CA THR A 162 -2.06 -10.99 6.93
C THR A 162 -2.77 -10.00 7.83
N MET A 163 -3.03 -8.82 7.31
CA MET A 163 -3.59 -7.69 8.03
C MET A 163 -4.94 -7.25 7.48
N ARG A 164 -5.81 -6.84 8.39
CA ARG A 164 -7.08 -6.20 8.07
C ARG A 164 -7.35 -5.06 9.04
N GLY A 165 -7.63 -3.87 8.53
CA GLY A 165 -8.10 -2.74 9.33
C GLY A 165 -9.54 -3.01 9.77
N GLY A 166 -10.50 -2.60 8.96
CA GLY A 166 -11.92 -2.84 9.19
C GLY A 166 -12.70 -1.58 8.90
N PRO A 167 -13.80 -1.29 9.61
CA PRO A 167 -14.45 0.00 9.49
C PRO A 167 -13.70 1.09 10.28
N GLY A 168 -13.24 2.13 9.59
CA GLY A 168 -12.54 3.29 10.18
C GLY A 168 -11.45 3.82 9.24
N GLU A 169 -10.72 4.86 9.65
CA GLU A 169 -9.53 5.32 8.90
C GLU A 169 -8.28 4.61 9.44
N ASP A 170 -7.91 3.51 8.79
CA ASP A 170 -6.87 2.61 9.30
C ASP A 170 -5.47 2.91 8.74
N THR A 171 -4.42 2.57 9.49
CA THR A 171 -3.03 2.56 9.03
C THR A 171 -2.43 1.17 9.17
N LEU A 172 -2.08 0.54 8.04
CA LEU A 172 -1.48 -0.79 7.96
C LEU A 172 -0.07 -0.70 7.38
N ALA A 173 0.91 -1.34 8.02
CA ALA A 173 2.26 -1.49 7.48
C ALA A 173 2.75 -2.94 7.54
N GLY A 174 3.09 -3.50 6.37
CA GLY A 174 3.64 -4.85 6.13
C GLY A 174 4.93 -5.07 6.89
N GLY A 175 6.00 -4.44 6.40
CA GLY A 175 7.32 -4.56 6.98
C GLY A 175 8.25 -5.32 6.05
N THR A 176 8.74 -6.48 6.48
CA THR A 176 9.58 -7.31 5.61
C THR A 176 8.93 -8.65 5.38
N GLY A 177 8.85 -9.05 4.11
CA GLY A 177 8.26 -10.30 3.69
C GLY A 177 7.08 -10.02 2.76
N ASN A 178 6.37 -11.06 2.34
CA ASN A 178 5.32 -10.91 1.33
C ASN A 178 3.98 -10.81 2.05
N ASP A 179 3.48 -9.59 2.21
CA ASP A 179 2.37 -9.27 3.09
C ASP A 179 1.04 -9.10 2.37
N HIS A 180 -0.05 -9.34 3.10
CA HIS A 180 -1.42 -9.18 2.64
C HIS A 180 -2.14 -8.13 3.47
N LEU A 181 -2.34 -6.93 2.92
CA LEU A 181 -2.98 -5.79 3.58
C LEU A 181 -4.36 -5.53 2.99
N ASN A 182 -5.37 -5.34 3.83
CA ASN A 182 -6.72 -4.97 3.40
C ASN A 182 -7.35 -3.92 4.32
N GLY A 183 -7.51 -2.70 3.81
CA GLY A 183 -8.05 -1.53 4.54
C GLY A 183 -9.49 -1.72 4.95
N ARG A 184 -10.37 -2.01 3.97
CA ARG A 184 -11.83 -2.23 4.08
C ARG A 184 -12.66 -0.96 3.89
N ASP A 185 -13.29 -0.47 4.95
CA ASP A 185 -14.30 0.58 4.87
C ASP A 185 -13.70 1.81 5.55
N GLY A 186 -13.18 2.78 4.80
CA GLY A 186 -12.31 3.75 5.42
C GLY A 186 -11.84 4.87 4.52
N ASN A 187 -10.83 5.59 4.95
CA ASN A 187 -9.86 6.22 4.05
C ASN A 187 -8.51 5.77 4.61
N ASP A 188 -7.97 4.71 4.03
CA ASP A 188 -6.94 3.91 4.68
C ASP A 188 -5.55 4.24 4.17
N TRP A 189 -4.54 3.98 4.99
CA TRP A 189 -3.13 4.11 4.64
C TRP A 189 -2.44 2.74 4.69
N LEU A 190 -2.06 2.20 3.53
CA LEU A 190 -1.46 0.87 3.40
C LEU A 190 -0.02 1.00 2.89
N LEU A 191 0.93 0.42 3.62
CA LEU A 191 2.35 0.37 3.24
C LEU A 191 2.82 -1.09 3.21
N GLY A 192 3.26 -1.60 2.05
CA GLY A 192 3.89 -2.93 1.94
C GLY A 192 5.29 -2.95 2.55
N GLU A 193 6.09 -1.94 2.19
CA GLU A 193 7.51 -1.77 2.53
C GLU A 193 8.45 -2.66 1.73
N THR A 194 8.75 -3.90 2.15
CA THR A 194 9.71 -4.75 1.43
C THR A 194 9.21 -6.18 1.27
N GLY A 195 9.24 -6.69 0.05
CA GLY A 195 8.72 -8.00 -0.33
C GLY A 195 7.69 -7.85 -1.43
N ASP A 196 7.14 -8.97 -1.91
CA ASP A 196 6.10 -8.92 -2.94
C ASP A 196 4.72 -8.86 -2.25
N ASP A 197 4.19 -7.66 -2.09
CA ASP A 197 3.05 -7.35 -1.24
C ASP A 197 1.72 -7.29 -2.02
N SER A 198 0.61 -7.45 -1.30
CA SER A 198 -0.74 -7.34 -1.85
C SER A 198 -1.59 -6.40 -1.01
N LEU A 199 -1.87 -5.20 -1.54
CA LEU A 199 -2.59 -4.12 -0.87
C LEU A 199 -3.98 -3.91 -1.49
N LEU A 200 -5.02 -3.90 -0.65
CA LEU A 200 -6.41 -3.70 -1.05
C LEU A 200 -7.05 -2.57 -0.21
N GLY A 201 -7.32 -1.41 -0.81
CA GLY A 201 -8.05 -0.30 -0.15
C GLY A 201 -9.53 -0.64 0.07
N GLU A 202 -10.18 -1.10 -1.00
CA GLU A 202 -11.60 -1.47 -1.06
C GLU A 202 -12.56 -0.28 -1.14
N THR A 203 -13.13 0.19 -0.03
CA THR A 203 -14.04 1.33 -0.08
C THR A 203 -13.47 2.50 0.69
N GLY A 204 -13.16 3.59 0.01
CA GLY A 204 -12.54 4.70 0.70
C GLY A 204 -11.88 5.67 -0.22
N SER A 205 -11.11 6.59 0.32
CA SER A 205 -10.16 7.32 -0.49
C SER A 205 -8.80 6.98 0.09
N ASP A 206 -8.20 5.95 -0.49
CA ASP A 206 -7.13 5.21 0.14
C ASP A 206 -5.77 5.63 -0.43
N ILE A 207 -4.72 5.48 0.38
CA ILE A 207 -3.35 5.68 -0.06
C ILE A 207 -2.61 4.35 0.11
N LEU A 208 -2.12 3.81 -1.00
CA LEU A 208 -1.39 2.54 -1.04
C LEU A 208 0.04 2.80 -1.54
N ASN A 209 1.02 2.18 -0.88
CA ASN A 209 2.42 2.21 -1.30
C ASN A 209 2.99 0.79 -1.19
N GLY A 210 3.33 0.18 -2.33
CA GLY A 210 3.91 -1.16 -2.38
C GLY A 210 5.30 -1.17 -1.74
N GLY A 211 6.22 -0.40 -2.31
CA GLY A 211 7.53 -0.16 -1.74
C GLY A 211 8.63 -0.81 -2.57
N ALA A 212 9.09 -1.99 -2.17
CA ALA A 212 10.14 -2.70 -2.88
C ALA A 212 9.81 -4.19 -3.01
N GLY A 213 9.70 -4.67 -4.23
CA GLY A 213 9.27 -6.02 -4.59
C GLY A 213 8.23 -5.94 -5.71
N ASP A 214 7.79 -7.08 -6.21
CA ASP A 214 6.79 -7.09 -7.29
C ASP A 214 5.38 -7.05 -6.67
N ASP A 215 4.81 -5.86 -6.50
CA ASP A 215 3.63 -5.62 -5.68
C ASP A 215 2.30 -5.72 -6.46
N THR A 216 1.21 -5.95 -5.74
CA THR A 216 -0.16 -5.92 -6.29
C THR A 216 -1.05 -4.96 -5.49
N LEU A 217 -1.47 -3.86 -6.12
CA LEU A 217 -2.25 -2.80 -5.50
C LEU A 217 -3.65 -2.69 -6.13
N SER A 218 -4.68 -2.53 -5.31
CA SER A 218 -6.04 -2.21 -5.74
C SER A 218 -6.66 -1.13 -4.86
N GLY A 219 -6.97 0.03 -5.43
CA GLY A 219 -7.63 1.14 -4.72
C GLY A 219 -9.06 0.78 -4.35
N GLY A 220 -9.90 0.52 -5.36
CA GLY A 220 -11.25 0.01 -5.16
C GLY A 220 -12.32 1.00 -5.58
N THR A 221 -12.89 1.76 -4.66
CA THR A 221 -13.93 2.74 -4.97
C THR A 221 -13.59 4.10 -4.38
N ARG A 222 -14.04 5.16 -5.05
CA ARG A 222 -13.75 6.59 -4.79
C ARG A 222 -12.31 6.89 -5.18
N ILE A 223 -11.70 7.95 -4.67
CA ILE A 223 -10.45 8.49 -5.22
C ILE A 223 -9.28 7.92 -4.45
N ASP A 224 -8.43 7.17 -5.13
CA ASP A 224 -7.28 6.48 -4.53
C ASP A 224 -5.94 7.03 -5.05
N VAL A 225 -4.91 6.95 -4.22
CA VAL A 225 -3.51 7.28 -4.56
C VAL A 225 -2.67 6.02 -4.37
N MET A 226 -2.02 5.56 -5.44
CA MET A 226 -1.23 4.33 -5.40
C MET A 226 0.17 4.58 -5.95
N LEU A 227 1.17 4.06 -5.23
CA LEU A 227 2.58 4.09 -5.60
C LEU A 227 3.09 2.64 -5.62
N GLY A 228 3.57 2.15 -6.76
CA GLY A 228 4.17 0.82 -6.88
C GLY A 228 5.51 0.77 -6.14
N GLY A 229 6.50 1.50 -6.64
CA GLY A 229 7.79 1.67 -5.97
C GLY A 229 8.94 1.10 -6.80
N ASN A 230 9.57 0.03 -6.33
CA ASN A 230 10.58 -0.69 -7.12
C ASN A 230 10.13 -2.14 -7.30
N GLY A 231 10.24 -2.66 -8.51
CA GLY A 231 9.80 -4.01 -8.85
C GLY A 231 8.79 -3.92 -10.00
N ASP A 232 8.38 -5.07 -10.53
CA ASP A 232 7.42 -5.12 -11.61
C ASP A 232 5.99 -5.14 -11.00
N ASP A 233 5.37 -3.97 -10.86
CA ASP A 233 4.16 -3.78 -10.07
C ASP A 233 2.86 -3.97 -10.87
N GLN A 234 1.80 -4.42 -10.20
CA GLN A 234 0.46 -4.56 -10.77
C GLN A 234 -0.55 -3.70 -10.02
N MET A 235 -1.11 -2.69 -10.69
CA MET A 235 -1.95 -1.67 -10.06
C MET A 235 -3.33 -1.56 -10.72
N SER A 236 -4.38 -1.39 -9.90
CA SER A 236 -5.75 -1.18 -10.34
C SER A 236 -6.46 -0.08 -9.53
N GLY A 237 -6.78 1.05 -10.19
CA GLY A 237 -7.58 2.17 -9.66
C GLY A 237 -8.92 1.71 -9.13
N GLY A 238 -9.79 1.33 -10.06
CA GLY A 238 -11.11 0.82 -9.73
C GLY A 238 -12.16 1.82 -10.19
N ALA A 239 -13.03 2.26 -9.30
CA ALA A 239 -14.03 3.26 -9.63
C ALA A 239 -13.69 4.57 -8.92
N GLY A 240 -13.26 5.59 -9.62
CA GLY A 240 -12.59 6.70 -8.98
C GLY A 240 -12.09 7.73 -9.95
N ASN A 241 -11.37 8.72 -9.45
CA ASN A 241 -10.51 9.54 -10.29
C ASN A 241 -9.13 9.37 -9.68
N ASP A 242 -8.46 8.30 -10.06
CA ASP A 242 -7.36 7.73 -9.29
C ASP A 242 -6.01 8.27 -9.76
N TYR A 243 -5.02 8.26 -8.87
CA TYR A 243 -3.62 8.53 -9.20
C TYR A 243 -2.80 7.26 -9.01
N LEU A 244 -2.13 6.81 -10.08
CA LEU A 244 -1.25 5.65 -10.06
C LEU A 244 0.14 6.04 -10.55
N GLU A 245 1.17 5.70 -9.80
CA GLU A 245 2.58 5.81 -10.19
C GLU A 245 3.25 4.44 -10.06
N GLY A 246 3.76 3.89 -11.16
CA GLY A 246 4.43 2.59 -11.21
C GLY A 246 5.75 2.64 -10.46
N GLY A 247 6.71 3.41 -10.96
CA GLY A 247 7.97 3.65 -10.28
C GLY A 247 9.16 3.13 -11.07
N ASN A 248 9.93 2.18 -10.52
CA ASN A 248 11.00 1.51 -11.25
C ASN A 248 10.60 0.06 -11.50
N GLY A 249 10.61 -0.38 -12.75
CA GLY A 249 10.28 -1.75 -13.12
C GLY A 249 9.40 -1.77 -14.36
N ASP A 250 9.04 -2.96 -14.83
CA ASP A 250 8.09 -3.09 -15.94
C ASP A 250 6.68 -3.19 -15.35
N ASP A 251 5.97 -2.07 -15.22
CA ASP A 251 4.73 -1.97 -14.45
C ASP A 251 3.46 -2.17 -15.29
N LEU A 252 2.38 -2.65 -14.63
CA LEU A 252 1.05 -2.76 -15.21
C LEU A 252 0.05 -1.88 -14.46
N LEU A 253 -0.35 -0.78 -15.07
CA LEU A 253 -1.30 0.18 -14.48
C LEU A 253 -2.67 0.09 -15.16
N ARG A 254 -3.75 0.08 -14.37
CA ARG A 254 -5.14 0.11 -14.85
C ARG A 254 -5.96 1.12 -14.05
N GLY A 255 -6.42 2.21 -14.68
CA GLY A 255 -7.33 3.18 -14.04
C GLY A 255 -8.72 2.58 -13.81
N ASN A 256 -9.25 1.94 -14.86
CA ASN A 256 -10.57 1.34 -14.97
C ASN A 256 -11.70 2.35 -15.20
N SER A 257 -12.33 2.89 -14.16
CA SER A 257 -13.52 3.72 -14.32
C SER A 257 -13.37 5.07 -13.64
N GLY A 258 -13.49 6.11 -14.44
CA GLY A 258 -13.52 7.50 -14.07
C GLY A 258 -12.32 8.22 -14.67
N ASP A 259 -12.03 9.39 -14.15
CA ASP A 259 -11.12 10.33 -14.80
C ASP A 259 -9.73 10.20 -14.15
N ASP A 260 -8.90 9.29 -14.68
CA ASP A 260 -7.70 8.81 -13.99
C ASP A 260 -6.40 9.48 -14.45
N ALA A 261 -5.37 9.41 -13.61
CA ALA A 261 -4.04 9.98 -13.81
C ALA A 261 -2.97 8.89 -13.56
N LEU A 262 -2.38 8.36 -14.62
CA LEU A 262 -1.48 7.21 -14.58
C LEU A 262 -0.08 7.59 -15.07
N HIS A 263 0.93 7.25 -14.29
CA HIS A 263 2.34 7.48 -14.60
C HIS A 263 3.14 6.18 -14.47
N GLY A 264 3.68 5.67 -15.58
CA GLY A 264 4.52 4.46 -15.58
C GLY A 264 5.85 4.69 -14.86
N ALA A 265 6.56 5.75 -15.30
CA ALA A 265 7.86 6.16 -14.81
C ALA A 265 9.02 5.43 -15.49
N ALA A 266 9.80 4.58 -14.82
CA ALA A 266 11.01 3.98 -15.38
C ALA A 266 10.83 2.49 -15.61
N GLY A 267 11.21 2.01 -16.80
CA GLY A 267 11.00 0.63 -17.25
C GLY A 267 9.94 0.54 -18.33
N ALA A 268 9.68 -0.67 -18.84
CA ALA A 268 8.76 -0.86 -19.95
C ALA A 268 7.33 -1.11 -19.43
N ASP A 269 6.53 -0.06 -19.40
CA ASP A 269 5.24 -0.06 -18.72
C ASP A 269 4.08 -0.39 -19.66
N THR A 270 3.01 -0.96 -19.08
CA THR A 270 1.73 -1.12 -19.76
C THR A 270 0.64 -0.38 -19.00
N ILE A 271 0.07 0.66 -19.62
CA ILE A 271 -0.84 1.59 -18.98
C ILE A 271 -2.21 1.56 -19.66
N TYR A 272 -3.27 1.28 -18.91
CA TYR A 272 -4.66 1.31 -19.37
C TYR A 272 -5.47 2.35 -18.60
N GLY A 273 -5.95 3.41 -19.26
CA GLY A 273 -6.85 4.40 -18.65
C GLY A 273 -8.18 3.76 -18.29
N GLY A 274 -8.93 3.33 -19.30
CA GLY A 274 -10.18 2.60 -19.13
C GLY A 274 -11.36 3.39 -19.66
N SER A 275 -12.25 3.85 -18.79
CA SER A 275 -13.41 4.65 -19.18
C SER A 275 -13.42 5.95 -18.41
N GLY A 276 -13.61 7.08 -19.08
CA GLY A 276 -13.49 8.41 -18.51
C GLY A 276 -12.48 9.21 -19.31
N ASP A 277 -12.26 10.49 -18.96
CA ASP A 277 -11.20 11.23 -19.64
C ASP A 277 -9.89 10.93 -18.89
N ASP A 278 -8.91 10.28 -19.50
CA ASP A 278 -7.72 9.82 -18.78
C ASP A 278 -6.45 10.61 -19.14
N LEU A 279 -5.49 10.64 -18.22
CA LEU A 279 -4.15 11.17 -18.45
C LEU A 279 -3.10 10.08 -18.20
N LEU A 280 -2.44 9.66 -19.28
CA LEU A 280 -1.43 8.61 -19.25
C LEU A 280 -0.06 9.19 -19.57
N ASN A 281 0.94 8.89 -18.75
CA ASN A 281 2.33 9.32 -18.96
C ASN A 281 3.30 8.15 -18.76
N GLY A 282 3.85 7.62 -19.85
CA GLY A 282 4.92 6.63 -19.81
C GLY A 282 6.26 7.25 -19.37
N ALA A 283 6.58 8.41 -19.93
CA ALA A 283 7.92 9.02 -19.83
C ALA A 283 8.46 9.24 -18.41
N THR A 284 9.69 8.79 -18.16
CA THR A 284 10.46 9.03 -16.91
C THR A 284 10.54 10.50 -16.48
N PHE A 285 10.11 10.78 -15.24
CA PHE A 285 10.29 12.10 -14.62
C PHE A 285 11.71 12.24 -14.04
N LEU A 286 12.58 13.03 -14.68
CA LEU A 286 13.79 13.48 -14.01
C LEU A 286 13.47 14.71 -13.16
N PRO A 287 13.60 14.63 -11.82
CA PRO A 287 13.31 15.78 -10.98
C PRO A 287 14.27 16.92 -11.30
N ASP A 288 13.73 18.07 -11.73
CA ASP A 288 14.41 19.33 -11.44
C ASP A 288 14.64 19.33 -9.92
N THR A 289 15.88 19.55 -9.51
CA THR A 289 16.33 19.60 -8.11
C THR A 289 15.63 20.68 -7.24
N ALA A 290 14.54 21.27 -7.74
CA ALA A 290 13.57 22.10 -7.07
C ALA A 290 12.28 21.37 -6.67
N MET A 291 12.23 20.03 -6.73
CA MET A 291 11.17 19.20 -6.11
C MET A 291 10.96 19.62 -4.64
N ASP A 292 9.92 20.41 -4.40
CA ASP A 292 9.26 20.42 -3.10
C ASP A 292 8.70 19.01 -2.93
N THR A 293 9.22 18.33 -1.91
CA THR A 293 8.69 17.08 -1.38
C THR A 293 7.18 17.14 -1.33
N PHE A 294 6.51 16.37 -2.20
CA PHE A 294 5.10 16.06 -2.10
C PHE A 294 4.90 15.27 -0.81
N GLU A 295 4.74 15.98 0.31
CA GLU A 295 4.16 15.40 1.50
C GLU A 295 2.71 15.08 1.13
N ALA A 296 2.36 13.80 1.09
CA ALA A 296 1.00 13.26 1.00
C ALA A 296 0.04 13.79 2.10
N ARG A 297 0.44 14.81 2.86
CA ARG A 297 -0.28 15.46 3.96
C ARG A 297 -1.06 16.71 3.54
N ASP A 298 -0.81 17.29 2.35
CA ASP A 298 -1.58 18.45 1.85
C ASP A 298 -2.78 18.04 0.97
N ALA A 299 -3.03 16.74 0.82
CA ALA A 299 -4.03 16.15 -0.09
C ALA A 299 -5.50 16.49 0.22
N PHE A 300 -5.83 17.02 1.41
CA PHE A 300 -7.23 17.06 1.89
C PHE A 300 -7.89 18.44 2.00
N ASN A 301 -7.27 19.56 1.58
CA ASN A 301 -7.84 20.89 1.90
C ASN A 301 -8.12 21.85 0.74
N ASP A 302 -7.70 21.60 -0.50
CA ASP A 302 -8.06 22.48 -1.63
C ASP A 302 -8.50 21.80 -2.93
N GLY A 303 -8.65 20.47 -2.94
CA GLY A 303 -9.14 19.74 -4.11
C GLY A 303 -8.05 19.58 -5.16
N PHE A 304 -6.99 18.87 -4.78
CA PHE A 304 -5.94 18.40 -5.67
C PHE A 304 -6.56 17.73 -6.90
N ASP A 305 -6.24 18.26 -8.08
CA ASP A 305 -6.48 17.59 -9.34
C ASP A 305 -5.16 16.91 -9.71
N PRO A 306 -5.02 15.57 -9.56
CA PRO A 306 -3.78 14.86 -9.89
C PRO A 306 -3.35 15.08 -11.35
N ARG A 307 -4.27 15.46 -12.24
CA ARG A 307 -3.95 15.88 -13.60
C ARG A 307 -3.10 17.16 -13.63
N GLU A 308 -3.23 18.05 -12.65
CA GLU A 308 -2.36 19.24 -12.56
C GLU A 308 -0.92 18.89 -12.18
N ALA A 309 -0.67 17.78 -11.46
CA ALA A 309 0.67 17.34 -11.09
C ALA A 309 1.41 16.72 -12.30
N ILE A 310 0.75 15.80 -13.02
CA ILE A 310 1.29 15.19 -14.24
C ILE A 310 1.45 16.24 -15.36
N VAL A 311 0.55 17.24 -15.46
CA VAL A 311 0.63 18.32 -16.49
C VAL A 311 1.36 19.58 -15.99
N SER A 312 1.95 19.57 -14.78
CA SER A 312 2.62 20.75 -14.25
C SER A 312 3.81 21.19 -15.12
N ARG A 313 3.77 22.47 -15.46
CA ARG A 313 4.23 23.05 -16.74
C ARG A 313 5.73 23.35 -16.83
N ASP A 314 6.57 22.67 -16.06
CA ASP A 314 8.03 22.91 -16.01
C ASP A 314 8.91 21.64 -16.00
N ALA A 315 8.36 20.42 -16.18
CA ALA A 315 9.12 19.19 -15.93
C ALA A 315 9.04 18.06 -16.98
N PHE A 316 8.72 18.35 -18.25
CA PHE A 316 8.88 17.37 -19.32
C PHE A 316 10.30 17.42 -19.91
N TYR A 317 11.26 16.92 -19.13
CA TYR A 317 12.65 16.72 -19.57
C TYR A 317 13.18 15.36 -19.03
N GLY A 318 12.59 14.26 -19.48
CA GLY A 318 13.23 12.94 -19.46
C GLY A 318 14.20 12.82 -20.64
N PHE A 319 15.41 12.32 -20.40
CA PHE A 319 16.31 11.88 -21.47
C PHE A 319 15.87 10.48 -21.86
N ALA A 320 15.75 10.20 -23.16
CA ALA A 320 15.56 8.86 -23.72
C ALA A 320 16.35 7.77 -22.96
N GLU A 321 15.68 7.09 -22.03
CA GLU A 321 15.95 5.69 -21.74
C GLU A 321 15.07 4.91 -22.74
N ASP A 322 15.54 3.78 -23.26
CA ASP A 322 14.83 2.98 -24.29
C ASP A 322 13.65 2.21 -23.66
N ASP A 323 12.86 2.87 -22.81
CA ASP A 323 11.70 2.31 -22.14
C ASP A 323 10.58 2.25 -23.18
N GLU A 324 10.13 1.04 -23.52
CA GLU A 324 9.15 0.81 -24.59
C GLU A 324 7.76 0.69 -23.96
N ASP A 325 7.11 1.82 -23.70
CA ASP A 325 5.80 1.83 -23.03
C ASP A 325 4.63 1.54 -23.98
N GLU A 326 3.60 0.87 -23.46
CA GLU A 326 2.31 0.69 -24.15
C GLU A 326 1.19 1.44 -23.40
N LEU A 327 0.67 2.53 -23.99
CA LEU A 327 -0.39 3.37 -23.41
C LEU A 327 -1.70 3.20 -24.17
N PHE A 328 -2.76 2.87 -23.43
CA PHE A 328 -4.12 2.68 -23.95
C PHE A 328 -5.11 3.59 -23.21
N GLY A 329 -5.63 4.63 -23.88
CA GLY A 329 -6.61 5.56 -23.31
C GLY A 329 -7.92 4.85 -22.96
N GLY A 330 -8.66 4.39 -23.97
CA GLY A 330 -9.86 3.57 -23.78
C GLY A 330 -11.11 4.27 -24.27
N GLU A 331 -12.16 4.38 -23.45
CA GLU A 331 -13.33 5.21 -23.76
C GLU A 331 -13.18 6.57 -23.08
N GLY A 332 -13.11 7.68 -23.81
CA GLY A 332 -12.70 8.92 -23.17
C GLY A 332 -12.28 10.00 -24.13
N ASN A 333 -11.98 11.20 -23.66
CA ASN A 333 -11.10 12.11 -24.39
C ASN A 333 -9.78 12.17 -23.64
N ASP A 334 -8.85 11.34 -24.08
CA ASP A 334 -7.67 11.01 -23.30
C ASP A 334 -6.48 11.89 -23.70
N THR A 335 -5.56 12.07 -22.77
CA THR A 335 -4.26 12.69 -23.04
C THR A 335 -3.17 11.67 -22.78
N LEU A 336 -2.47 11.26 -23.85
CA LEU A 336 -1.39 10.30 -23.78
C LEU A 336 -0.07 11.02 -23.99
N VAL A 337 0.87 10.83 -23.08
CA VAL A 337 2.20 11.39 -23.14
C VAL A 337 3.21 10.26 -23.23
N GLY A 338 3.95 10.27 -24.33
CA GLY A 338 4.98 9.28 -24.59
C GLY A 338 6.25 9.90 -25.17
N ASP A 339 7.33 9.14 -25.06
CA ASP A 339 8.63 9.42 -25.62
C ASP A 339 9.07 8.37 -26.65
N ALA A 340 10.37 8.26 -26.90
CA ALA A 340 10.91 7.60 -28.07
C ALA A 340 11.01 6.08 -27.87
N GLY A 341 9.98 5.35 -28.26
CA GLY A 341 9.89 3.89 -28.11
C GLY A 341 8.44 3.45 -27.96
N ASP A 342 7.63 4.37 -27.44
CA ASP A 342 6.27 4.12 -27.01
C ASP A 342 5.29 3.82 -28.13
N ILE A 343 4.30 3.03 -27.74
CA ILE A 343 3.12 2.70 -28.51
C ILE A 343 1.91 3.31 -27.81
N LEU A 344 1.27 4.27 -28.47
CA LEU A 344 0.12 5.00 -27.97
C LEU A 344 -1.14 4.56 -28.72
N SER A 345 -2.24 4.38 -28.00
CA SER A 345 -3.57 4.09 -28.57
C SER A 345 -4.62 4.88 -27.80
N GLY A 346 -5.28 5.83 -28.46
CA GLY A 346 -6.28 6.70 -27.81
C GLY A 346 -7.57 5.95 -27.49
N GLY A 347 -8.00 5.07 -28.38
CA GLY A 347 -9.26 4.35 -28.28
C GLY A 347 -10.42 5.16 -28.85
N ALA A 348 -11.45 5.39 -28.05
CA ALA A 348 -12.70 5.99 -28.47
C ALA A 348 -12.88 7.39 -27.87
N GLY A 349 -12.65 8.43 -28.68
CA GLY A 349 -13.09 9.80 -28.42
C GLY A 349 -12.24 10.84 -29.14
N ASP A 350 -12.14 12.05 -28.58
CA ASP A 350 -11.36 13.15 -29.18
C ASP A 350 -10.00 13.30 -28.45
N ASP A 351 -9.07 12.37 -28.70
CA ASP A 351 -7.83 12.23 -27.94
C ASP A 351 -6.71 13.22 -28.31
N VAL A 352 -5.76 13.37 -27.40
CA VAL A 352 -4.58 14.23 -27.52
C VAL A 352 -3.30 13.45 -27.23
N PHE A 353 -2.45 13.31 -28.25
CA PHE A 353 -1.13 12.70 -28.13
C PHE A 353 -0.07 13.81 -27.96
N LEU A 354 0.59 13.84 -26.80
CA LEU A 354 1.72 14.71 -26.50
C LEU A 354 3.01 13.95 -26.77
N VAL A 355 3.79 14.42 -27.75
CA VAL A 355 5.06 13.77 -28.14
C VAL A 355 6.22 14.71 -27.83
N GLY A 356 7.20 14.20 -27.08
CA GLY A 356 8.40 14.93 -26.64
C GLY A 356 9.34 15.39 -27.77
N ASP A 357 10.10 16.45 -27.52
CA ASP A 357 10.99 17.14 -28.48
C ASP A 357 12.30 16.37 -28.80
N TRP A 358 12.57 15.23 -28.14
CA TRP A 358 13.88 14.52 -28.17
C TRP A 358 13.78 13.05 -28.57
N ILE A 359 13.22 12.78 -29.74
CA ILE A 359 13.34 11.49 -30.43
C ILE A 359 14.78 11.34 -30.96
N ASP A 360 15.77 11.21 -30.08
CA ASP A 360 17.19 11.22 -30.47
C ASP A 360 17.70 9.85 -30.99
N ALA A 361 16.87 8.80 -31.02
CA ALA A 361 17.15 7.54 -31.71
C ALA A 361 15.95 6.62 -32.03
N GLY A 362 14.74 6.89 -31.50
CA GLY A 362 13.57 6.00 -31.60
C GLY A 362 12.44 6.50 -32.51
N SER A 363 11.25 5.94 -32.34
CA SER A 363 10.00 6.35 -32.99
C SER A 363 8.85 6.22 -31.99
N VAL A 364 7.87 7.12 -32.05
CA VAL A 364 6.59 6.95 -31.35
C VAL A 364 5.59 6.37 -32.35
N ILE A 365 4.88 5.33 -31.95
CA ILE A 365 3.84 4.69 -32.75
C ILE A 365 2.48 5.06 -32.18
N ILE A 366 1.58 5.56 -33.02
CA ILE A 366 0.16 5.77 -32.68
C ILE A 366 -0.67 4.84 -33.56
N ASN A 367 -1.41 3.89 -32.97
CA ASN A 367 -2.03 2.78 -33.72
C ASN A 367 -3.48 3.01 -34.17
N ASP A 368 -4.15 4.07 -33.71
CA ASP A 368 -5.59 4.26 -33.93
C ASP A 368 -5.98 5.71 -34.22
N PHE A 369 -5.08 6.50 -34.81
CA PHE A 369 -5.29 7.94 -34.95
C PHE A 369 -6.44 8.32 -35.91
N ASP A 370 -7.51 8.97 -35.42
CA ASP A 370 -8.54 9.62 -36.25
C ASP A 370 -8.21 11.10 -36.54
N PRO A 371 -7.76 11.46 -37.76
CA PRO A 371 -7.43 12.84 -38.12
C PRO A 371 -8.63 13.80 -38.16
N ALA A 372 -9.87 13.32 -38.02
CA ALA A 372 -11.07 14.15 -37.99
C ALA A 372 -11.34 14.76 -36.59
N SER A 373 -10.97 14.06 -35.52
CA SER A 373 -11.27 14.39 -34.11
C SER A 373 -10.01 14.64 -33.29
N GLU A 374 -8.98 13.83 -33.49
CA GLU A 374 -7.83 13.74 -32.58
C GLU A 374 -6.71 14.73 -32.91
N LYS A 375 -5.78 14.90 -31.96
CA LYS A 375 -4.68 15.85 -32.09
C LYS A 375 -3.35 15.25 -31.67
N ILE A 376 -2.33 15.53 -32.48
CA ILE A 376 -0.93 15.35 -32.10
C ILE A 376 -0.35 16.73 -31.76
N VAL A 377 0.26 16.85 -30.59
CA VAL A 377 0.89 18.08 -30.10
C VAL A 377 2.35 17.80 -29.78
N PHE A 378 3.24 18.55 -30.41
CA PHE A 378 4.68 18.52 -30.13
C PHE A 378 5.03 19.53 -29.04
N GLN A 379 5.72 19.10 -27.98
CA GLN A 379 6.12 19.98 -26.87
C GLN A 379 7.42 20.73 -27.20
N HIS A 380 7.34 22.02 -27.53
CA HIS A 380 8.48 22.81 -28.00
C HIS A 380 9.31 23.55 -26.93
N GLY A 381 10.62 23.33 -26.94
CA GLY A 381 11.66 24.07 -26.23
C GLY A 381 12.76 24.65 -27.14
N LEU A 382 12.40 25.46 -28.17
CA LEU A 382 13.34 26.28 -28.97
C LEU A 382 14.56 25.53 -29.60
N ASP A 383 14.35 24.64 -30.56
CA ASP A 383 15.27 24.57 -31.71
C ASP A 383 14.52 24.30 -33.03
N LEU A 384 14.72 25.20 -33.98
CA LEU A 384 13.76 25.50 -35.06
C LEU A 384 14.19 24.91 -36.42
N ASP A 385 14.81 23.72 -36.42
CA ASP A 385 15.36 23.09 -37.64
C ASP A 385 14.96 21.60 -37.84
N ALA A 386 14.14 21.00 -36.96
CA ALA A 386 13.68 19.62 -37.16
C ALA A 386 12.52 19.54 -38.17
N THR A 387 12.65 18.67 -39.17
CA THR A 387 11.58 18.32 -40.12
C THR A 387 10.99 16.97 -39.69
N PHE A 388 9.75 16.98 -39.20
CA PHE A 388 9.00 15.75 -38.92
C PHE A 388 8.39 15.21 -40.21
N THR A 389 8.56 13.90 -40.44
CA THR A 389 7.87 13.19 -41.52
C THR A 389 6.88 12.24 -40.87
N ALA A 390 5.60 12.36 -41.23
CA ALA A 390 4.57 11.40 -40.83
C ALA A 390 4.18 10.57 -42.07
N GLU A 391 4.19 9.26 -41.96
CA GLU A 391 3.49 8.37 -42.90
C GLU A 391 2.21 7.91 -42.22
N THR A 392 1.07 8.10 -42.89
CA THR A 392 -0.25 7.75 -42.35
C THR A 392 -0.85 6.67 -43.23
N THR A 393 -1.06 5.47 -42.72
CA THR A 393 -1.80 4.42 -43.44
C THR A 393 -3.20 4.31 -42.90
N PHE A 394 -4.19 4.67 -43.72
CA PHE A 394 -5.61 4.54 -43.36
C PHE A 394 -6.07 3.09 -43.45
N ASP A 395 -6.75 2.62 -42.42
CA ASP A 395 -7.44 1.34 -42.43
C ASP A 395 -8.82 1.42 -43.11
N SER A 396 -9.67 0.41 -42.89
CA SER A 396 -10.99 0.32 -43.52
C SER A 396 -12.07 1.18 -42.83
N ASP A 397 -11.74 1.69 -41.66
CA ASP A 397 -12.56 2.27 -40.61
C ASP A 397 -12.47 3.79 -40.73
N GLY A 398 -11.28 4.29 -41.08
CA GLY A 398 -10.93 5.70 -41.15
C GLY A 398 -9.70 6.05 -40.33
N ASP A 399 -9.22 5.13 -39.50
CA ASP A 399 -8.15 5.32 -38.52
C ASP A 399 -6.80 5.11 -39.21
N ALA A 400 -5.72 5.63 -38.62
CA ALA A 400 -4.39 5.51 -39.19
C ALA A 400 -3.31 5.14 -38.16
N ASP A 401 -2.46 4.18 -38.55
CA ASP A 401 -1.16 3.99 -37.91
C ASP A 401 -0.26 5.19 -38.28
N VAL A 402 0.29 5.87 -37.28
CA VAL A 402 1.22 7.00 -37.42
C VAL A 402 2.53 6.68 -36.72
N GLU A 403 3.62 6.77 -37.46
CA GLU A 403 4.98 6.62 -36.93
C GLU A 403 5.75 7.94 -37.09
N LEU A 404 6.32 8.47 -35.99
CA LEU A 404 6.99 9.77 -35.95
C LEU A 404 8.51 9.66 -35.76
N TYR A 405 9.29 10.44 -36.52
CA TYR A 405 10.77 10.39 -36.55
C TYR A 405 11.44 11.78 -36.63
N MET A 406 12.72 11.89 -36.21
CA MET A 406 13.60 13.06 -36.40
C MET A 406 14.93 12.76 -37.14
N ASN A 407 15.42 13.72 -37.94
CA ASN A 407 16.77 13.80 -38.57
C ASN A 407 17.14 12.88 -39.76
N GLY A 408 16.43 13.03 -40.88
CA GLY A 408 17.10 13.29 -42.18
C GLY A 408 17.70 12.15 -43.00
N ASP A 409 17.66 10.87 -42.60
CA ASP A 409 18.00 9.75 -43.50
C ASP A 409 17.07 8.53 -43.30
N LEU A 410 16.02 8.50 -44.14
CA LEU A 410 15.14 7.42 -44.63
C LEU A 410 15.34 5.97 -44.14
N LEU A 411 14.32 5.37 -43.48
CA LEU A 411 13.73 4.07 -43.87
C LEU A 411 12.40 3.78 -43.15
N ALA A 412 11.30 3.75 -43.92
CA ALA A 412 9.95 3.38 -43.48
C ALA A 412 9.83 1.89 -43.11
N LEU A 413 9.00 1.56 -42.11
CA LEU A 413 8.50 0.21 -41.91
C LEU A 413 6.98 0.18 -41.66
N VAL A 414 6.22 0.06 -42.75
CA VAL A 414 4.77 -0.16 -42.76
C VAL A 414 4.45 -1.57 -42.23
N ARG A 415 3.55 -1.71 -41.25
CA ARG A 415 2.88 -2.99 -40.96
C ARG A 415 1.37 -2.85 -41.02
N GLY A 416 0.81 -2.89 -42.23
CA GLY A 416 -0.62 -3.16 -42.39
C GLY A 416 -0.94 -4.60 -42.02
N ASN A 417 -1.97 -4.81 -41.19
CA ASN A 417 -2.45 -6.15 -40.83
C ASN A 417 -2.97 -6.99 -42.03
N ASP A 418 -3.19 -6.36 -43.20
CA ASP A 418 -3.69 -7.03 -44.40
C ASP A 418 -2.75 -7.01 -45.64
N ASP A 419 -1.66 -6.22 -45.66
CA ASP A 419 -0.65 -6.28 -46.74
C ASP A 419 0.70 -5.60 -46.35
N PRO A 420 1.76 -6.35 -46.02
CA PRO A 420 3.03 -5.81 -45.51
C PRO A 420 3.91 -5.08 -46.56
N GLU A 421 3.42 -4.79 -47.78
CA GLU A 421 4.18 -4.07 -48.82
C GLU A 421 3.49 -2.80 -49.39
N ALA A 422 2.37 -2.36 -48.82
CA ALA A 422 1.63 -1.21 -49.34
C ALA A 422 2.05 0.12 -48.68
N VAL A 423 3.07 0.79 -49.24
CA VAL A 423 3.42 2.19 -48.88
C VAL A 423 2.35 3.14 -49.44
N LEU A 424 1.50 3.70 -48.58
CA LEU A 424 0.45 4.66 -48.94
C LEU A 424 0.75 6.05 -48.35
N ALA A 425 1.64 6.77 -49.03
CA ALA A 425 1.89 8.21 -48.96
C ALA A 425 2.59 8.79 -47.70
N ALA A 426 3.69 9.51 -47.95
CA ALA A 426 4.35 10.40 -46.99
C ALA A 426 3.66 11.78 -46.97
N VAL A 427 3.30 12.27 -45.78
CA VAL A 427 2.81 13.62 -45.56
C VAL A 427 3.88 14.43 -44.84
N GLU A 428 4.46 15.40 -45.54
CA GLU A 428 5.38 16.37 -44.96
C GLU A 428 4.56 17.36 -44.12
N LEU A 429 4.60 17.23 -42.79
CA LEU A 429 3.98 18.18 -41.86
C LEU A 429 4.82 19.45 -41.80
N GLN A 430 4.52 20.41 -42.67
CA GLN A 430 5.11 21.75 -42.55
C GLN A 430 4.53 22.46 -41.32
N ALA A 431 5.38 22.69 -40.32
CA ALA A 431 5.10 23.57 -39.19
C ALA A 431 4.48 24.88 -39.69
N ARG A 432 3.21 25.12 -39.37
CA ARG A 432 2.61 26.44 -39.62
C ARG A 432 3.21 27.41 -38.63
N SER A 433 4.23 28.14 -39.08
CA SER A 433 4.73 29.32 -38.39
C SER A 433 3.55 30.21 -37.98
N ALA A 434 3.48 30.57 -36.70
CA ALA A 434 2.56 31.59 -36.22
C ALA A 434 2.62 32.82 -37.15
N PRO A 435 1.47 33.39 -37.59
CA PRO A 435 1.51 34.59 -38.40
C PRO A 435 2.19 35.70 -37.59
N ALA A 436 3.25 36.26 -38.15
CA ALA A 436 3.99 37.35 -37.53
C ALA A 436 3.10 38.59 -37.34
N ALA A 437 3.13 39.09 -36.10
CA ALA A 437 2.66 40.38 -35.55
C ALA A 437 1.16 40.55 -35.26
#